data_AF-A0A6I3ZNB1-F1
#
_entry.id   AF-A0A6I3ZNB1-F1
#
_cell.length_a   1.000
_cell.length_b   1.000
_cell.length_c   1.000
_cell.angle_alpha   90.00
_cell.angle_beta   90.00
_cell.angle_gamma   90.00
#
_symmetry.space_group_name_H-M   'P 1'
#
loop_
_entity.id
_entity.type
_entity.pdbx_description
1 polymer ?
#
loop_
_entity_poly.entity_id
_entity_poly.type
_entity_poly.pdbx_seq_one_letter_code
_entity_poly.pdbx_strand_id
1 'polypeptide(L)'
;MTTEMIAAPQTAFDVTAHLPVLLVGLRWLFDTEQPEGAVQCPAGDCLPSVGGRGFRFIPLGRDGHAALGIAVTTGVAGDAISGHELAAFIDLIEGMGEEVLAIDAVAASTFCTLTLNRTAHPTLLDAVARYRAGYLAHVSASPFGPEQRPDVATLSAAELQRQLHEAQTDEADEQLTVAAGGVHWLDRIGRDAMSAPTAALSRAQHLVSQS
;
A
#
# COMPACT_ATOMS: atom_id res chain seq x y z
N MET A 1 42.46 28.92 19.27
CA MET A 1 40.98 28.81 19.24
C MET A 1 40.63 27.90 18.10
N THR A 2 40.19 26.69 18.40
CA THR A 2 39.79 25.71 17.40
C THR A 2 38.30 25.88 17.18
N THR A 3 37.90 26.31 15.99
CA THR A 3 36.47 26.37 15.63
C THR A 3 35.97 24.95 15.47
N GLU A 4 35.21 24.44 16.44
CA GLU A 4 34.47 23.21 16.26
C GLU A 4 33.46 23.40 15.13
N MET A 5 33.71 22.71 14.02
CA MET A 5 32.77 22.58 12.93
C MET A 5 31.64 21.67 13.43
N ILE A 6 30.62 22.25 14.07
CA ILE A 6 29.41 21.53 14.47
C ILE A 6 28.83 20.91 13.19
N ALA A 7 29.01 19.59 13.05
CA ALA A 7 28.38 18.84 11.98
C ALA A 7 26.87 19.07 12.08
N ALA A 8 26.24 19.44 10.96
CA ALA A 8 24.79 19.53 10.90
C ALA A 8 24.20 18.20 11.39
N PRO A 9 23.08 18.21 12.16
CA PRO A 9 22.45 16.97 12.57
C PRO A 9 22.16 16.17 11.32
N GLN A 10 22.76 14.99 11.20
CA GLN A 10 22.32 14.04 10.18
C GLN A 10 20.86 13.79 10.45
N THR A 11 19.98 14.12 9.50
CA THR A 11 18.58 13.73 9.56
C THR A 11 18.56 12.23 9.74
N ALA A 12 18.23 11.78 10.96
CA ALA A 12 18.04 10.38 11.25
C ALA A 12 16.96 9.88 10.29
N PHE A 13 17.33 8.97 9.40
CA PHE A 13 16.36 8.32 8.55
C PHE A 13 15.46 7.51 9.48
N ASP A 14 14.15 7.76 9.42
CA ASP A 14 13.20 7.12 10.32
C ASP A 14 12.65 5.87 9.65
N VAL A 15 13.23 4.71 9.95
CA VAL A 15 12.74 3.43 9.42
C VAL A 15 11.31 3.13 9.86
N THR A 16 10.83 3.72 10.97
CA THR A 16 9.48 3.47 11.47
C THR A 16 8.41 4.04 10.55
N ALA A 17 8.73 5.04 9.73
CA ALA A 17 7.85 5.54 8.68
C ALA A 17 7.52 4.49 7.59
N HIS A 18 8.26 3.37 7.53
CA HIS A 18 7.99 2.24 6.65
C HIS A 18 7.12 1.14 7.29
N LEU A 19 6.83 1.18 8.61
CA LEU A 19 6.01 0.15 9.30
C LEU A 19 4.72 -0.19 8.55
N PRO A 20 3.90 0.78 8.09
CA PRO A 20 2.62 0.45 7.46
C PRO A 20 2.79 -0.43 6.21
N VAL A 21 3.80 -0.14 5.39
CA VAL A 21 4.09 -0.90 4.17
C VAL A 21 4.66 -2.28 4.50
N LEU A 22 5.55 -2.35 5.49
CA LEU A 22 6.14 -3.61 5.96
C LEU A 22 5.07 -4.54 6.54
N LEU A 23 4.21 -4.05 7.44
CA LEU A 23 3.14 -4.82 8.06
C LEU A 23 2.14 -5.36 7.03
N VAL A 24 1.75 -4.57 6.04
CA VAL A 24 0.85 -5.02 4.97
C VAL A 24 1.49 -6.12 4.13
N GLY A 25 2.75 -5.93 3.70
CA GLY A 25 3.43 -6.91 2.87
C GLY A 25 3.82 -8.20 3.62
N LEU A 26 4.17 -8.12 4.90
CA LEU A 26 4.43 -9.30 5.75
C LEU A 26 3.14 -10.09 6.01
N ARG A 27 2.02 -9.41 6.32
CA ARG A 27 0.70 -10.04 6.44
C ARG A 27 0.29 -10.72 5.12
N TRP A 28 0.54 -10.08 3.97
CA TRP A 28 0.30 -10.68 2.66
C TRP A 28 1.16 -11.94 2.43
N LEU A 29 2.45 -11.87 2.80
CA LEU A 29 3.44 -12.92 2.58
C LEU A 29 3.19 -14.17 3.43
N PHE A 30 2.78 -13.99 4.69
CA PHE A 30 2.74 -15.07 5.67
C PHE A 30 1.34 -15.50 6.12
N ASP A 31 0.39 -14.58 6.18
CA ASP A 31 -0.88 -14.79 6.91
C ASP A 31 -2.12 -14.57 6.02
N THR A 32 -1.94 -14.31 4.72
CA THR A 32 -3.05 -14.06 3.78
C THR A 32 -3.27 -15.25 2.85
N GLU A 33 -4.43 -15.90 3.03
CA GLU A 33 -4.89 -16.94 2.12
C GLU A 33 -5.11 -16.37 0.71
N GLN A 34 -4.78 -17.18 -0.30
CA GLN A 34 -4.95 -16.83 -1.70
C GLN A 34 -6.20 -17.54 -2.25
N PRO A 35 -7.02 -16.89 -3.10
CA PRO A 35 -8.19 -17.50 -3.71
C PRO A 35 -7.86 -18.80 -4.44
N GLU A 36 -8.84 -19.71 -4.51
CA GLU A 36 -8.67 -20.93 -5.30
C GLU A 36 -8.39 -20.58 -6.78
N GLY A 37 -7.37 -21.22 -7.34
CA GLY A 37 -6.92 -20.96 -8.71
C GLY A 37 -6.03 -19.73 -8.89
N ALA A 38 -5.77 -18.92 -7.84
CA ALA A 38 -4.88 -17.76 -7.93
C ALA A 38 -3.49 -18.12 -8.48
N VAL A 39 -2.90 -17.17 -9.22
CA VAL A 39 -1.63 -17.32 -9.96
C VAL A 39 -0.69 -16.17 -9.61
N GLN A 40 0.37 -16.43 -8.83
CA GLN A 40 1.25 -15.38 -8.31
C GLN A 40 2.66 -15.42 -8.93
N CYS A 41 3.20 -14.26 -9.28
CA CYS A 41 4.58 -14.15 -9.78
C CYS A 41 5.60 -14.63 -8.72
N PRO A 42 6.55 -15.53 -9.05
CA PRO A 42 7.60 -15.97 -8.12
C PRO A 42 8.49 -14.85 -7.60
N ALA A 43 8.65 -13.76 -8.38
CA ALA A 43 9.39 -12.57 -7.96
C ALA A 43 8.64 -11.71 -6.94
N GLY A 44 7.45 -12.13 -6.52
CA GLY A 44 6.67 -11.46 -5.50
C GLY A 44 5.94 -10.21 -5.98
N ASP A 45 5.47 -9.43 -5.02
CA ASP A 45 4.79 -8.14 -5.24
C ASP A 45 5.61 -6.97 -4.67
N CYS A 46 5.36 -5.76 -5.16
CA CYS A 46 6.09 -4.55 -4.78
C CYS A 46 5.18 -3.46 -4.22
N LEU A 47 5.54 -2.94 -3.05
CA LEU A 47 4.90 -1.78 -2.43
C LEU A 47 5.86 -0.58 -2.40
N PRO A 48 5.50 0.58 -2.98
CA PRO A 48 6.26 1.80 -2.80
C PRO A 48 6.11 2.31 -1.36
N SER A 49 7.12 3.01 -0.87
CA SER A 49 7.12 3.63 0.45
C SER A 49 7.67 5.06 0.40
N VAL A 50 7.67 5.72 1.56
CA VAL A 50 8.22 7.07 1.73
C VAL A 50 9.74 7.11 1.50
N GLY A 51 10.32 8.31 1.44
CA GLY A 51 11.78 8.48 1.37
C GLY A 51 12.45 7.90 0.13
N GLY A 52 11.70 7.57 -0.92
CA GLY A 52 12.27 6.94 -2.11
C GLY A 52 12.71 5.50 -1.91
N ARG A 53 12.00 4.78 -1.03
CA ARG A 53 12.16 3.33 -0.81
C ARG A 53 11.00 2.55 -1.41
N GLY A 54 11.25 1.30 -1.78
CA GLY A 54 10.23 0.35 -2.19
C GLY A 54 10.57 -1.04 -1.65
N PHE A 55 9.55 -1.79 -1.27
CA PHE A 55 9.68 -3.12 -0.68
C PHE A 55 9.12 -4.17 -1.62
N ARG A 56 9.86 -5.26 -1.83
CA ARG A 56 9.46 -6.41 -2.65
C ARG A 56 9.29 -7.62 -1.75
N PHE A 57 8.08 -8.15 -1.64
CA PHE A 57 7.76 -9.30 -0.79
C PHE A 57 7.78 -10.55 -1.66
N ILE A 58 8.78 -11.43 -1.47
CA ILE A 58 9.11 -12.56 -2.34
C ILE A 58 8.65 -13.87 -1.66
N PRO A 59 7.60 -14.57 -2.17
CA PRO A 59 7.08 -15.77 -1.53
C PRO A 59 8.05 -16.96 -1.51
N LEU A 60 8.93 -17.03 -2.51
CA LEU A 60 9.88 -18.13 -2.66
C LEU A 60 11.24 -17.59 -3.09
N GLY A 61 12.02 -17.18 -2.10
CA GLY A 61 13.40 -16.76 -2.22
C GLY A 61 14.36 -17.95 -2.20
N ARG A 62 15.52 -17.73 -1.57
CA ARG A 62 16.60 -18.70 -1.47
C ARG A 62 16.22 -19.88 -0.57
N ASP A 63 16.64 -21.09 -0.94
CA ASP A 63 16.50 -22.33 -0.16
C ASP A 63 15.05 -22.66 0.29
N GLY A 64 14.04 -22.06 -0.35
CA GLY A 64 12.61 -22.26 -0.05
C GLY A 64 12.01 -21.26 0.96
N HIS A 65 12.83 -20.37 1.52
CA HIS A 65 12.41 -19.35 2.47
C HIS A 65 11.75 -18.15 1.79
N ALA A 66 10.92 -17.40 2.51
CA ALA A 66 10.43 -16.12 2.04
C ALA A 66 11.53 -15.06 2.11
N ALA A 67 11.42 -13.99 1.33
CA ALA A 67 12.40 -12.91 1.35
C ALA A 67 11.79 -11.52 1.15
N LEU A 68 12.46 -10.51 1.71
CA LEU A 68 12.12 -9.10 1.58
C LEU A 68 13.22 -8.37 0.82
N GLY A 69 12.91 -7.88 -0.38
CA GLY A 69 13.76 -6.95 -1.12
C GLY A 69 13.51 -5.51 -0.67
N ILE A 70 14.57 -4.74 -0.45
CA ILE A 70 14.52 -3.28 -0.23
C ILE A 70 15.19 -2.61 -1.43
N ALA A 71 14.50 -1.65 -2.05
CA ALA A 71 14.92 -0.97 -3.27
C ALA A 71 14.96 0.55 -3.09
N VAL A 72 15.96 1.19 -3.68
CA VAL A 72 15.95 2.64 -3.93
C VAL A 72 15.12 2.92 -5.19
N THR A 73 14.14 3.83 -5.09
CA THR A 73 13.18 4.13 -6.17
C THR A 73 13.32 5.53 -6.75
N THR A 74 14.17 6.39 -6.19
CA THR A 74 14.33 7.81 -6.59
C THR A 74 14.98 8.00 -7.96
N GLY A 75 15.83 7.06 -8.39
CA GLY A 75 16.71 7.22 -9.55
C GLY A 75 17.81 8.28 -9.37
N VAL A 76 17.99 8.83 -8.16
CA VAL A 76 18.99 9.86 -7.86
C VAL A 76 20.37 9.22 -7.76
N ALA A 77 21.33 9.74 -8.53
CA ALA A 77 22.70 9.25 -8.51
C ALA A 77 23.34 9.43 -7.12
N GLY A 78 23.75 8.33 -6.50
CA GLY A 78 24.32 8.30 -5.14
C GLY A 78 23.30 8.06 -4.03
N ASP A 79 22.00 7.97 -4.32
CA ASP A 79 21.02 7.41 -3.38
C ASP A 79 21.22 5.89 -3.29
N ALA A 80 21.54 5.42 -2.09
CA ALA A 80 21.92 4.04 -1.81
C ALA A 80 21.51 3.70 -0.37
N ILE A 81 21.16 2.42 -0.16
CA ILE A 81 20.87 1.87 1.16
C ILE A 81 22.18 1.84 1.94
N SER A 82 22.28 2.68 2.98
CA SER A 82 23.49 2.73 3.81
C SER A 82 23.58 1.52 4.73
N GLY A 83 24.77 1.18 5.22
CA GLY A 83 24.94 0.07 6.17
C GLY A 83 24.18 0.29 7.50
N HIS A 84 24.09 1.54 7.96
CA HIS A 84 23.31 1.92 9.14
C HIS A 84 21.80 1.81 8.88
N GLU A 85 21.36 2.17 7.68
CA GLU A 85 19.96 2.02 7.23
C GLU A 85 19.55 0.56 7.12
N LEU A 86 20.41 -0.28 6.55
CA LEU A 86 20.17 -1.71 6.46
C LEU A 86 20.10 -2.36 7.86
N ALA A 87 20.98 -1.98 8.78
CA ALA A 87 20.94 -2.45 10.16
C ALA A 87 19.63 -2.07 10.86
N ALA A 88 19.21 -0.81 10.76
CA ALA A 88 17.95 -0.36 11.34
C ALA A 88 16.71 -1.04 10.73
N PHE A 89 16.75 -1.41 9.44
CA PHE A 89 15.70 -2.24 8.85
C PHE A 89 15.69 -3.66 9.42
N ILE A 90 16.85 -4.28 9.66
CA ILE A 90 16.95 -5.60 10.29
C ILE A 90 16.40 -5.54 11.72
N ASP A 91 16.85 -4.58 12.54
CA ASP A 91 16.36 -4.36 13.91
C ASP A 91 14.83 -4.19 13.94
N LEU A 92 14.27 -3.48 12.95
CA LEU A 92 12.83 -3.30 12.81
C LEU A 92 12.10 -4.59 12.42
N ILE A 93 12.66 -5.40 11.52
CA ILE A 93 12.06 -6.67 11.06
C ILE A 93 12.09 -7.71 12.19
N GLU A 94 13.22 -7.83 12.88
CA GLU A 94 13.35 -8.68 14.08
C GLU A 94 12.45 -8.19 15.22
N GLY A 95 12.30 -6.87 15.38
CA GLY A 95 11.35 -6.25 16.31
C GLY A 95 9.88 -6.52 16.00
N MET A 96 9.53 -6.85 14.75
CA MET A 96 8.20 -7.34 14.34
C MET A 96 8.03 -8.85 14.55
N GLY A 97 9.07 -9.57 14.99
CA GLY A 97 9.06 -11.01 15.23
C GLY A 97 9.54 -11.86 14.04
N GLU A 98 10.12 -11.24 13.01
CA GLU A 98 10.62 -11.92 11.81
C GLU A 98 12.15 -12.03 11.84
N GLU A 99 12.68 -13.26 11.88
CA GLU A 99 14.12 -13.52 11.94
C GLU A 99 14.79 -13.46 10.55
N VAL A 100 15.89 -12.72 10.43
CA VAL A 100 16.66 -12.58 9.17
C VAL A 100 17.80 -13.60 9.13
N LEU A 101 17.70 -14.59 8.25
CA LEU A 101 18.70 -15.66 8.09
C LEU A 101 19.92 -15.26 7.24
N ALA A 102 19.71 -14.41 6.22
CA ALA A 102 20.76 -14.02 5.29
C ALA A 102 20.48 -12.67 4.64
N ILE A 103 21.55 -11.98 4.22
CA ILE A 103 21.52 -10.68 3.57
C ILE A 103 22.28 -10.79 2.25
N ASP A 104 21.58 -10.59 1.14
CA ASP A 104 22.16 -10.57 -0.22
C ASP A 104 22.04 -9.13 -0.77
N ALA A 105 23.13 -8.35 -0.68
CA ALA A 105 23.19 -7.00 -1.26
C ALA A 105 23.59 -7.04 -2.75
N VAL A 106 22.87 -6.29 -3.59
CA VAL A 106 23.01 -6.31 -5.05
C VAL A 106 23.13 -4.88 -5.59
N ALA A 107 23.65 -4.71 -6.82
CA ALA A 107 23.61 -3.46 -7.59
C ALA A 107 24.05 -2.19 -6.82
N ALA A 108 25.30 -2.14 -6.37
CA ALA A 108 25.91 -0.95 -5.74
C ALA A 108 25.08 -0.34 -4.58
N SER A 109 24.49 -1.21 -3.74
CA SER A 109 23.63 -0.83 -2.62
C SER A 109 22.32 -0.11 -3.00
N THR A 110 21.88 -0.18 -4.25
CA THR A 110 20.54 0.30 -4.66
C THR A 110 19.44 -0.74 -4.43
N PHE A 111 19.82 -2.00 -4.21
CA PHE A 111 18.90 -3.09 -3.87
C PHE A 111 19.56 -4.08 -2.89
N CYS A 112 18.84 -4.53 -1.88
CA CYS A 112 19.25 -5.66 -1.06
C CYS A 112 18.07 -6.61 -0.82
N THR A 113 18.38 -7.86 -0.52
CA THR A 113 17.38 -8.88 -0.18
C THR A 113 17.71 -9.46 1.20
N LEU A 114 16.70 -9.54 2.05
CA LEU A 114 16.74 -10.18 3.35
C LEU A 114 15.99 -11.51 3.25
N THR A 115 16.67 -12.63 3.50
CA THR A 115 16.01 -13.95 3.58
C THR A 115 15.45 -14.13 4.99
N LEU A 116 14.17 -14.44 5.11
CA LEU A 116 13.45 -14.55 6.37
C LEU A 116 13.35 -16.02 6.80
N ASN A 117 13.30 -16.30 8.10
CA ASN A 117 13.20 -17.68 8.58
C ASN A 117 11.87 -18.34 8.17
N ARG A 118 10.75 -17.62 8.27
CA ARG A 118 9.42 -18.14 7.88
C ARG A 118 9.33 -18.43 6.38
N THR A 119 8.66 -19.53 6.04
CA THR A 119 8.15 -19.78 4.68
C THR A 119 6.87 -18.98 4.44
N ALA A 120 6.64 -18.55 3.20
CA ALA A 120 5.39 -17.87 2.82
C ALA A 120 4.14 -18.76 3.00
N HIS A 121 2.96 -18.14 3.00
CA HIS A 121 1.70 -18.85 3.21
C HIS A 121 1.49 -19.99 2.20
N PRO A 122 1.06 -21.21 2.60
CA PRO A 122 0.97 -22.37 1.70
C PRO A 122 0.16 -22.12 0.42
N THR A 123 -0.98 -21.43 0.50
CA THR A 123 -1.80 -21.10 -0.68
C THR A 123 -1.11 -20.12 -1.63
N LEU A 124 -0.20 -19.28 -1.12
CA LEU A 124 0.61 -18.35 -1.90
C LEU A 124 1.75 -19.09 -2.61
N LEU A 125 2.34 -20.09 -1.95
CA LEU A 125 3.27 -21.03 -2.59
C LEU A 125 2.60 -21.85 -3.70
N ASP A 126 1.37 -22.32 -3.47
CA ASP A 126 0.56 -22.98 -4.52
C ASP A 126 0.27 -22.03 -5.70
N ALA A 127 -0.05 -20.76 -5.43
CA ALA A 127 -0.27 -19.77 -6.49
C ALA A 127 1.01 -19.51 -7.32
N VAL A 128 2.18 -19.53 -6.69
CA VAL A 128 3.50 -19.48 -7.35
C VAL A 128 3.78 -20.77 -8.14
N ALA A 129 3.37 -21.94 -7.63
CA ALA A 129 3.48 -23.21 -8.35
C ALA A 129 2.60 -23.23 -9.61
N ARG A 130 1.36 -22.74 -9.52
CA ARG A 130 0.46 -22.55 -10.69
C ARG A 130 1.05 -21.60 -11.72
N TYR A 131 1.64 -20.47 -11.30
CA TYR A 131 2.37 -19.58 -12.21
C TYR A 131 3.50 -20.31 -12.95
N ARG A 132 4.35 -21.06 -12.22
CA ARG A 132 5.46 -21.79 -12.83
C ARG A 132 4.99 -22.84 -13.82
N ALA A 133 3.93 -23.58 -13.51
CA ALA A 133 3.32 -24.55 -14.42
C ALA A 133 2.78 -23.87 -15.69
N GLY A 134 2.05 -22.75 -15.54
CA GLY A 134 1.53 -21.96 -16.66
C GLY A 134 2.63 -21.35 -17.52
N TYR A 135 3.70 -20.84 -16.91
CA TYR A 135 4.87 -20.29 -17.62
C TYR A 135 5.60 -21.37 -18.42
N LEU A 136 5.84 -22.55 -17.84
CA LEU A 136 6.47 -23.68 -18.54
C LEU A 136 5.62 -24.18 -19.71
N ALA A 137 4.29 -24.21 -19.55
CA ALA A 137 3.36 -24.52 -20.63
C ALA A 137 3.42 -23.48 -21.76
N HIS A 138 3.48 -22.18 -21.42
CA HIS A 138 3.61 -21.09 -22.41
C HIS A 138 4.93 -21.12 -23.17
N VAL A 139 6.07 -21.29 -22.47
CA VAL A 139 7.39 -21.35 -23.10
C VAL A 139 7.56 -22.60 -23.97
N SER A 140 6.83 -23.67 -23.66
CA SER A 140 6.76 -24.89 -24.48
C SER A 140 5.73 -24.82 -25.61
N ALA A 141 4.84 -23.82 -25.61
CA ALA A 141 3.86 -23.61 -26.66
C ALA A 141 4.47 -22.90 -27.87
N SER A 142 3.87 -23.11 -29.04
CA SER A 142 4.29 -22.42 -30.26
C SER A 142 4.08 -20.90 -30.12
N PRO A 143 5.05 -20.05 -30.51
CA PRO A 143 4.91 -18.59 -30.48
C PRO A 143 3.86 -18.04 -31.46
N PHE A 144 3.23 -18.92 -32.25
CA PHE A 144 2.10 -18.60 -33.14
C PHE A 144 0.76 -19.15 -32.63
N GLY A 145 0.71 -19.69 -31.42
CA GLY A 145 -0.53 -20.12 -30.76
C GLY A 145 -1.33 -18.93 -30.18
N PRO A 146 -2.61 -19.14 -29.81
CA PRO A 146 -3.38 -18.13 -29.09
C PRO A 146 -2.82 -17.92 -27.67
N GLU A 147 -2.59 -16.68 -27.26
CA GLU A 147 -2.22 -16.36 -25.87
C GLU A 147 -3.34 -16.77 -24.91
N GLN A 148 -3.00 -17.53 -23.88
CA GLN A 148 -3.90 -17.84 -22.77
C GLN A 148 -3.55 -16.95 -21.58
N ARG A 149 -4.22 -15.79 -21.44
CA ARG A 149 -4.13 -15.03 -20.19
C ARG A 149 -4.87 -15.79 -19.07
N PRO A 150 -4.26 -15.98 -17.89
CA PRO A 150 -4.98 -16.48 -16.73
C PRO A 150 -5.97 -15.40 -16.26
N ASP A 151 -7.27 -15.71 -16.34
CA ASP A 151 -8.39 -14.82 -16.02
C ASP A 151 -8.84 -14.99 -14.55
N VAL A 152 -7.90 -15.14 -13.62
CA VAL A 152 -8.18 -15.49 -12.22
C VAL A 152 -7.72 -14.39 -11.28
N ALA A 153 -8.62 -13.98 -10.39
CA ALA A 153 -8.35 -12.96 -9.38
C ALA A 153 -7.20 -13.37 -8.45
N THR A 154 -6.29 -12.44 -8.19
CA THR A 154 -5.17 -12.57 -7.26
C THR A 154 -5.31 -11.54 -6.14
N LEU A 155 -5.04 -11.94 -4.90
CA LEU A 155 -4.93 -10.99 -3.79
C LEU A 155 -3.46 -10.60 -3.69
N SER A 156 -3.10 -9.49 -4.35
CA SER A 156 -1.75 -8.92 -4.28
C SER A 156 -1.54 -8.10 -3.00
N ALA A 157 -0.29 -7.81 -2.65
CA ALA A 157 0.01 -6.95 -1.50
C ALA A 157 -0.47 -5.52 -1.77
N ALA A 158 -0.36 -5.05 -3.03
CA ALA A 158 -0.87 -3.75 -3.45
C ALA A 158 -2.40 -3.64 -3.33
N GLU A 159 -3.12 -4.72 -3.64
CA GLU A 159 -4.57 -4.80 -3.47
C GLU A 159 -4.96 -4.82 -1.98
N LEU A 160 -4.24 -5.57 -1.14
CA LEU A 160 -4.44 -5.53 0.32
C LEU A 160 -4.16 -4.14 0.90
N GLN A 161 -3.12 -3.44 0.44
CA GLN A 161 -2.82 -2.07 0.84
C GLN A 161 -3.95 -1.11 0.45
N ARG A 162 -4.50 -1.27 -0.76
CA ARG A 162 -5.63 -0.47 -1.26
C ARG A 162 -6.88 -0.69 -0.42
N GLN A 163 -7.27 -1.94 -0.18
CA GLN A 163 -8.44 -2.28 0.64
C GLN A 163 -8.33 -1.77 2.08
N LEU A 164 -7.15 -1.83 2.68
CA LEU A 164 -6.92 -1.27 4.03
C LEU A 164 -6.98 0.26 4.05
N HIS A 165 -6.56 0.94 2.99
CA HIS A 165 -6.68 2.39 2.88
C HIS A 165 -8.13 2.84 2.64
N GLU A 166 -8.87 2.10 1.82
CA GLU A 166 -10.32 2.30 1.59
C GLU A 166 -11.09 2.11 2.90
N ALA A 167 -10.86 1.01 3.63
CA ALA A 167 -11.50 0.76 4.94
C ALA A 167 -11.15 1.81 6.01
N GLN A 168 -9.91 2.31 6.05
CA GLN A 168 -9.53 3.42 6.94
C GLN A 168 -10.22 4.74 6.58
N THR A 169 -10.51 4.96 5.30
CA THR A 169 -11.25 6.14 4.85
C THR A 169 -12.73 6.04 5.23
N ASP A 170 -13.35 4.88 5.03
CA ASP A 170 -14.74 4.61 5.43
C ASP A 170 -14.91 4.69 6.96
N GLU A 171 -14.00 4.13 7.75
CA GLU A 171 -14.00 4.28 9.22
C GLU A 171 -13.81 5.73 9.66
N ALA A 172 -12.98 6.52 8.96
CA ALA A 172 -12.80 7.93 9.27
C ALA A 172 -14.05 8.76 8.94
N ASP A 173 -14.71 8.49 7.80
CA ASP A 173 -15.98 9.13 7.43
C ASP A 173 -17.12 8.70 8.36
N GLU A 174 -17.18 7.43 8.79
CA GLU A 174 -18.17 6.98 9.78
C GLU A 174 -17.90 7.60 11.15
N GLN A 175 -16.65 7.70 11.61
CA GLN A 175 -16.29 8.38 12.86
C GLN A 175 -16.55 9.90 12.79
N LEU A 176 -16.33 10.54 11.64
CA LEU A 176 -16.74 11.92 11.39
C LEU A 176 -18.27 12.06 11.41
N THR A 177 -19.01 11.07 10.88
CA THR A 177 -20.48 11.06 10.87
C THR A 177 -21.06 10.83 12.27
N VAL A 178 -20.43 9.99 13.09
CA VAL A 178 -20.79 9.74 14.50
C VAL A 178 -20.42 10.94 15.38
N ALA A 179 -19.27 11.57 15.17
CA ALA A 179 -18.90 12.84 15.81
C ALA A 179 -19.82 14.00 15.37
N ALA A 180 -20.32 13.96 14.12
CA ALA A 180 -21.37 14.83 13.60
C ALA A 180 -22.80 14.37 13.99
N GLY A 181 -22.94 13.52 15.02
CA GLY A 181 -24.21 13.17 15.68
C GLY A 181 -24.96 14.34 16.35
N GLY A 182 -24.67 15.58 15.94
CA GLY A 182 -25.35 16.81 16.30
C GLY A 182 -25.85 17.56 15.05
N VAL A 183 -27.12 17.34 14.72
CA VAL A 183 -28.02 18.26 13.97
C VAL A 183 -27.89 18.31 12.42
N HIS A 184 -28.79 17.53 11.80
CA HIS A 184 -29.66 17.85 10.65
C HIS A 184 -29.09 18.03 9.23
N TRP A 185 -29.57 17.17 8.32
CA TRP A 185 -29.31 17.17 6.87
C TRP A 185 -30.25 18.09 6.06
N LEU A 186 -29.84 18.33 4.80
CA LEU A 186 -30.51 19.11 3.73
C LEU A 186 -30.51 20.64 3.86
N ASP A 187 -29.71 21.29 3.01
CA ASP A 187 -30.22 22.37 2.16
C ASP A 187 -30.22 21.91 0.69
N ARG A 188 -31.12 22.49 -0.12
CA ARG A 188 -31.66 21.91 -1.36
C ARG A 188 -31.79 22.96 -2.44
N ILE A 189 -30.76 23.14 -3.27
CA ILE A 189 -30.84 23.93 -4.52
C ILE A 189 -30.01 23.21 -5.60
N GLY A 190 -30.52 22.91 -6.80
CA GLY A 190 -31.90 23.04 -7.29
C GLY A 190 -32.01 22.62 -8.77
N ARG A 191 -33.23 22.40 -9.26
CA ARG A 191 -33.55 22.44 -10.70
C ARG A 191 -35.06 22.65 -10.89
N ASP A 192 -35.43 23.55 -11.80
CA ASP A 192 -36.80 24.06 -11.96
C ASP A 192 -37.81 23.04 -12.48
N ALA A 193 -39.06 23.17 -12.00
CA ALA A 193 -40.27 22.93 -12.80
C ALA A 193 -41.51 23.62 -12.19
N MET A 194 -42.00 24.65 -12.88
CA MET A 194 -43.43 24.93 -13.12
C MET A 194 -44.41 24.89 -11.92
N SER A 195 -44.80 26.06 -11.39
CA SER A 195 -46.17 26.62 -11.57
C SER A 195 -46.45 27.86 -10.71
N ALA A 196 -46.84 28.95 -11.37
CA ALA A 196 -47.72 29.99 -10.81
C ALA A 196 -49.20 29.46 -10.86
N PRO A 197 -50.25 30.10 -10.29
CA PRO A 197 -50.29 31.55 -10.01
C PRO A 197 -51.22 32.07 -8.86
N THR A 198 -51.31 33.40 -8.78
CA THR A 198 -52.55 34.19 -8.49
C THR A 198 -53.09 34.34 -7.05
N ALA A 199 -53.02 35.61 -6.61
CA ALA A 199 -54.00 36.41 -5.85
C ALA A 199 -54.25 36.24 -4.32
N ALA A 200 -54.07 37.39 -3.65
CA ALA A 200 -55.02 38.08 -2.77
C ALA A 200 -55.53 37.40 -1.48
N LEU A 201 -55.19 37.99 -0.32
CA LEU A 201 -56.04 38.92 0.47
C LEU A 201 -55.11 39.50 1.59
N SER A 202 -54.97 40.80 1.85
CA SER A 202 -55.91 41.88 2.22
C SER A 202 -55.97 42.13 3.74
N ARG A 203 -55.92 43.43 4.14
CA ARG A 203 -55.95 43.99 5.53
C ARG A 203 -54.74 43.62 6.42
N ALA A 204 -54.26 44.45 7.37
CA ALA A 204 -54.61 45.78 7.93
C ALA A 204 -53.41 46.26 8.82
N GLN A 205 -53.24 47.47 9.39
CA GLN A 205 -53.74 48.87 9.31
C GLN A 205 -52.86 49.72 10.30
N HIS A 206 -52.75 51.06 10.35
CA HIS A 206 -52.96 52.19 9.40
C HIS A 206 -52.69 53.55 10.13
N LEU A 207 -51.58 54.24 9.84
CA LEU A 207 -51.22 55.61 10.29
C LEU A 207 -50.31 56.24 9.19
N VAL A 208 -50.67 57.22 8.36
CA VAL A 208 -51.24 58.57 8.60
C VAL A 208 -50.26 59.40 9.46
N SER A 209 -49.35 60.21 8.90
CA SER A 209 -49.47 61.41 8.02
C SER A 209 -49.70 62.72 8.80
N GLN A 210 -49.21 63.84 8.24
CA GLN A 210 -48.95 65.18 8.81
C GLN A 210 -47.56 65.33 9.48
N SER A 211 -46.74 66.35 9.18
CA SER A 211 -46.94 67.54 8.31
C SER A 211 -45.68 67.87 7.50
#